data_AF-A0A948BZD4-F1
#
_entry.id   AF-A0A948BZD4-F1
#
_cell.length_a   1.000
_cell.length_b   1.000
_cell.length_c   1.000
_cell.angle_alpha   90.00
_cell.angle_beta   90.00
_cell.angle_gamma   90.00
#
_symmetry.space_group_name_H-M   'P 1'
#
loop_
_entity.id
_entity.type
_entity.pdbx_description
1 polymer ?
#
loop_
_entity_poly.entity_id
_entity_poly.type
_entity_poly.pdbx_seq_one_letter_code
_entity_poly.pdbx_strand_id
1 'polypeptide(L)' 'MTAKKERDVEKTYSMPQFVAKLRRLANALESGEKFEIRIAGERIYVPVRARFNIEHEREGTEEEIEFQIKWSNR' A
#
# COMPACT_ATOMS: atom_id res chain seq x y z
N MET A 1 9.11 13.22 -18.06
CA MET A 1 8.62 13.00 -16.68
C MET A 1 9.80 13.16 -15.75
N THR A 2 9.72 14.03 -14.75
CA THR A 2 10.77 14.15 -13.72
C THR A 2 10.78 12.88 -12.89
N ALA A 3 11.95 12.27 -12.70
CA ALA A 3 12.07 11.10 -11.83
C ALA A 3 11.63 11.48 -10.41
N LYS A 4 10.76 10.65 -9.79
CA LYS A 4 10.46 10.81 -8.37
C LYS A 4 11.73 10.52 -7.57
N LYS A 5 11.92 11.28 -6.48
CA LYS A 5 12.99 10.98 -5.52
C LYS A 5 12.76 9.62 -4.87
N GLU A 6 13.84 8.97 -4.46
CA GLU A 6 13.77 7.79 -3.60
C GLU A 6 13.02 8.16 -2.31
N ARG A 7 12.20 7.22 -1.84
CA ARG A 7 11.31 7.42 -0.70
C ARG A 7 11.14 6.10 0.02
N ASP A 8 11.61 6.06 1.26
CA ASP A 8 11.45 4.94 2.19
C ASP A 8 10.84 5.48 3.49
N VAL A 9 9.60 5.09 3.78
CA VAL A 9 8.83 5.63 4.91
C VAL A 9 7.85 4.58 5.42
N GLU A 10 7.96 4.27 6.70
CA GLU A 10 6.98 3.50 7.45
C GLU A 10 6.04 4.42 8.26
N LYS A 11 4.77 4.02 8.41
CA LYS A 11 3.83 4.76 9.26
C LYS A 11 2.83 3.86 9.96
N THR A 12 2.90 3.84 11.29
CA THR A 12 1.88 3.23 12.14
C THR A 12 0.59 4.06 12.16
N TYR A 13 -0.54 3.36 12.08
CA TYR A 13 -1.88 3.93 12.16
C TYR A 13 -2.64 3.32 13.34
N SER A 14 -3.66 4.00 13.84
CA SER A 14 -4.60 3.36 14.76
C SER A 14 -5.39 2.27 14.03
N MET A 15 -5.87 1.26 14.76
CA MET A 15 -6.62 0.16 14.17
C MET A 15 -7.83 0.63 13.30
N PRO A 16 -8.67 1.60 13.74
CA PRO A 16 -9.73 2.13 12.89
C PRO A 16 -9.22 2.77 11.58
N GLN A 17 -8.09 3.48 11.62
CA GLN A 17 -7.48 4.08 10.43
C GLN A 17 -6.93 3.02 9.48
N PHE A 18 -6.32 1.97 10.02
CA PHE A 18 -5.81 0.84 9.24
C PHE A 18 -6.96 0.11 8.53
N VAL A 19 -8.03 -0.26 9.26
CA VAL A 19 -9.22 -0.90 8.69
C VAL A 19 -9.88 -0.03 7.63
N ALA A 20 -10.00 1.28 7.85
CA ALA A 20 -10.57 2.19 6.86
C ALA A 20 -9.76 2.21 5.56
N LYS A 21 -8.43 2.10 5.62
CA LYS A 21 -7.58 2.01 4.42
C LYS A 21 -7.78 0.68 3.70
N LEU A 22 -7.83 -0.44 4.43
CA LEU A 22 -8.08 -1.76 3.85
C LEU A 22 -9.42 -1.82 3.13
N ARG A 23 -10.50 -1.30 3.72
CA ARG A 23 -11.82 -1.27 3.06
C ARG A 23 -11.80 -0.42 1.79
N ARG A 24 -11.16 0.75 1.81
CA ARG A 24 -11.06 1.59 0.61
C ARG A 24 -10.25 0.93 -0.50
N LEU A 25 -9.21 0.18 -0.13
CA LEU A 25 -8.46 -0.65 -1.08
C LEU A 25 -9.37 -1.73 -1.66
N ALA A 26 -10.00 -2.55 -0.81
CA ALA A 26 -10.89 -3.63 -1.23
C ALA A 26 -11.98 -3.13 -2.21
N ASN A 27 -12.68 -2.05 -1.85
CA ASN A 27 -13.71 -1.45 -2.71
C ASN A 27 -13.16 -1.05 -4.09
N ALA A 28 -11.97 -0.46 -4.15
CA ALA A 28 -11.36 -0.04 -5.42
C ALA A 28 -10.93 -1.24 -6.28
N LEU A 29 -10.46 -2.33 -5.66
CA LEU A 29 -10.11 -3.56 -6.38
C LEU A 29 -11.36 -4.24 -6.93
N GLU A 30 -12.42 -4.33 -6.14
CA GLU A 30 -13.70 -4.91 -6.54
C GLU A 30 -14.38 -4.10 -7.65
N SER A 31 -14.26 -2.76 -7.64
CA SER A 31 -14.80 -1.90 -8.69
C SER A 31 -13.91 -1.81 -9.94
N GLY A 32 -12.70 -2.37 -9.92
CA GLY A 32 -11.73 -2.22 -11.02
C GLY A 32 -11.20 -0.79 -11.19
N GLU A 33 -11.31 0.04 -10.16
CA GLU A 33 -10.91 1.44 -10.18
C GLU A 33 -9.50 1.66 -9.61
N LYS A 34 -8.95 2.85 -9.87
CA LYS A 34 -7.68 3.26 -9.25
C LYS A 34 -7.88 3.50 -7.76
N PHE A 35 -6.94 3.06 -6.94
CA PHE A 35 -6.93 3.33 -5.51
C PHE A 35 -6.06 4.56 -5.19
N GLU A 36 -6.58 5.49 -4.39
CA GLU A 36 -5.83 6.65 -3.90
C GLU A 36 -5.59 6.54 -2.39
N ILE A 37 -4.36 6.74 -1.95
CA ILE A 37 -3.99 6.73 -0.53
C ILE A 37 -3.04 7.87 -0.18
N ARG A 38 -3.15 8.40 1.04
CA ARG A 38 -2.17 9.33 1.61
C ARG A 38 -1.30 8.63 2.65
N ILE A 39 0.02 8.69 2.46
CA ILE A 39 1.04 8.12 3.35
C ILE A 39 2.08 9.21 3.63
N ALA A 40 2.31 9.52 4.92
CA ALA A 40 3.21 10.58 5.37
C ALA A 40 3.12 11.89 4.57
N GLY A 41 1.89 12.39 4.35
CA GLY A 41 1.62 13.64 3.63
C GLY A 41 1.54 13.52 2.11
N GLU A 42 2.21 12.54 1.49
CA GLU A 42 2.15 12.33 0.03
C GLU A 42 0.87 11.60 -0.38
N ARG A 43 0.24 12.08 -1.44
CA ARG A 43 -0.87 11.40 -2.12
C ARG A 43 -0.32 10.48 -3.20
N ILE A 44 -0.66 9.20 -3.12
CA ILE A 44 -0.19 8.12 -3.98
C ILE A 44 -1.39 7.57 -4.76
N TYR A 45 -1.21 7.43 -6.07
CA TYR A 45 -2.17 6.84 -6.98
C TYR A 45 -1.71 5.45 -7.39
N VAL A 46 -2.41 4.43 -6.90
CA VAL A 46 -2.15 3.04 -7.24
C VAL A 46 -2.86 2.73 -8.55
N PRO A 47 -2.12 2.27 -9.59
CA PRO A 47 -2.73 1.94 -10.87
C PRO A 47 -3.48 0.61 -10.81
N VAL A 48 -4.51 0.45 -11.65
CA VAL A 48 -5.27 -0.81 -11.80
C VAL A 48 -4.40 -2.01 -12.18
N ARG A 49 -3.25 -1.77 -12.81
CA ARG A 49 -2.26 -2.79 -13.20
C ARG A 49 -1.28 -3.18 -12.08
N ALA A 50 -1.49 -2.71 -10.85
CA ALA A 50 -0.66 -3.10 -9.72
C ALA A 50 -0.77 -4.61 -9.47
N ARG A 51 0.29 -5.19 -8.92
CA ARG A 51 0.34 -6.59 -8.49
C ARG A 51 0.17 -6.62 -6.98
N PHE A 52 -0.53 -7.64 -6.49
CA PHE A 52 -0.87 -7.82 -5.08
C PHE A 52 -0.27 -9.12 -4.58
N ASN A 53 0.53 -9.04 -3.53
CA ASN A 53 1.14 -10.19 -2.88
C ASN A 53 0.86 -10.13 -1.38
N ILE A 54 0.89 -11.29 -0.72
CA ILE A 54 0.93 -11.39 0.73
C ILE A 54 2.26 -12.04 1.09
N GLU A 55 3.03 -11.39 1.94
CA GLU A 55 4.28 -11.91 2.47
C GLU A 55 4.09 -12.26 3.94
N HIS A 56 4.77 -13.30 4.40
CA HIS A 56 4.80 -13.70 5.80
C HIS A 56 6.26 -13.97 6.15
N GLU A 57 6.73 -13.33 7.21
CA GLU A 57 8.10 -13.40 7.66
C GLU A 57 8.17 -13.76 9.14
N ARG A 58 9.21 -14.53 9.49
CA ARG A 58 9.60 -14.81 10.87
C ARG A 58 11.09 -14.58 11.00
N GLU A 59 11.46 -13.62 11.84
CA GLU A 59 12.84 -13.29 12.15
C GLU A 59 13.02 -13.07 13.65
N GLY A 60 13.90 -13.83 14.29
CA GLY A 60 14.14 -13.73 15.73
C GLY A 60 12.86 -13.93 16.57
N THR A 61 12.40 -12.86 17.20
CA THR A 61 11.16 -12.80 18.01
C THR A 61 9.99 -12.14 17.29
N GLU A 62 10.15 -11.80 16.02
CA GLU A 62 9.17 -11.07 15.21
C GLU A 62 8.43 -12.01 14.27
N GLU A 63 7.14 -11.70 14.05
CA GLU A 63 6.28 -12.39 13.12
C GLU A 63 5.43 -11.35 12.39
N GLU A 64 5.56 -11.30 11.06
CA GLU A 64 5.02 -10.22 10.25
C GLU A 64 4.22 -10.76 9.07
N ILE A 65 3.11 -10.07 8.76
CA ILE A 65 2.33 -10.30 7.53
C ILE A 65 2.20 -8.96 6.81
N GLU A 66 2.66 -8.92 5.56
CA GLU A 66 2.54 -7.73 4.72
C GLU A 66 1.59 -7.95 3.54
N PHE A 67 0.65 -7.03 3.37
CA PHE A 67 -0.12 -6.91 2.14
C PHE A 67 0.59 -5.94 1.21
N GLN A 68 1.23 -6.47 0.18
CA GLN A 68 2.08 -5.70 -0.71
C GLN A 68 1.36 -5.33 -2.00
N ILE A 69 1.53 -4.08 -2.42
CA ILE A 69 0.98 -3.52 -3.66
C ILE A 69 2.14 -2.96 -4.47
N LYS A 70 2.49 -3.63 -5.58
CA LYS A 70 3.70 -3.33 -6.37
C LYS A 70 3.33 -2.91 -7.78
N TRP A 71 3.95 -1.85 -8.30
CA TRP A 71 3.80 -1.43 -9.70
C TRP A 71 5.07 -0.75 -10.22
N SER A 72 5.22 -0.74 -11.55
CA SER A 72 6.26 0.03 -12.22
C SER A 72 5.69 1.38 -12.67
N ASN A 73 6.48 2.46 -12.52
CA ASN A 73 6.13 3.80 -13.02
C ASN A 73 6.58 4.02 -14.47
N ARG A 74 7.11 3.00 -15.14
CA ARG A 74 7.43 3.03 -16.57
C ARG A 74 6.17 3.02 -17.43
#